data_AF-A0A1I6ZXD4-F1
#
_entry.id   AF-A0A1I6ZXD4-F1
#
_cell.length_a   1.000
_cell.length_b   1.000
_cell.length_c   1.000
_cell.angle_alpha   90.00
_cell.angle_beta   90.00
_cell.angle_gamma   90.00
#
_symmetry.space_group_name_H-M   'P 1'
#
loop_
_entity.id
_entity.type
_entity.pdbx_description
1 polymer ?
#
loop_
_entity_poly.entity_id
_entity_poly.type
_entity_poly.pdbx_seq_one_letter_code
_entity_poly.pdbx_strand_id
1 'polypeptide(L)'
;MPVTMTILDVPDETRDELAARAARAGQSLQEYVRAQLIELARRPSRIDFWDRVEHRVRSTESSLAAQEILDLRKEDRGDRGRRYLDRRLAGASGPRCWSPDSLTERRGPPCRRLSAMAGRPRQECVKR
;
A
#
# COMPACT_ATOMS: atom_id res chain seq x y z
N MET A 1 -20.62 23.35 -13.99
CA MET A 1 -20.53 23.73 -15.42
C MET A 1 -19.60 22.72 -16.10
N PRO A 2 -20.06 21.98 -17.11
CA PRO A 2 -19.16 21.11 -17.89
C PRO A 2 -18.21 21.97 -18.73
N VAL A 3 -16.93 21.58 -18.76
CA VAL A 3 -15.90 22.22 -19.61
C VAL A 3 -15.53 21.22 -20.69
N THR A 4 -15.59 21.65 -21.96
CA THR A 4 -15.16 20.85 -23.11
C THR A 4 -13.67 21.07 -23.37
N MET A 5 -12.97 20.01 -23.75
CA MET A 5 -11.55 20.05 -24.08
C MET A 5 -11.30 19.17 -25.31
N THR A 6 -10.56 19.69 -26.28
CA THR A 6 -10.18 18.98 -27.50
C THR A 6 -8.67 18.83 -27.51
N ILE A 7 -8.18 17.60 -27.70
CA ILE A 7 -6.75 17.30 -27.84
C ILE A 7 -6.47 17.14 -29.33
N LEU A 8 -5.63 18.02 -29.88
CA LEU A 8 -5.26 18.03 -31.29
C LEU A 8 -4.05 17.14 -31.54
N ASP A 9 -3.89 16.72 -32.80
CA ASP A 9 -2.71 16.01 -33.31
C ASP A 9 -2.33 14.75 -32.52
N VAL A 10 -3.33 14.00 -32.04
CA VAL A 10 -3.12 12.69 -31.41
C VAL A 10 -2.87 11.65 -32.50
N PRO A 11 -1.72 10.96 -32.52
CA PRO A 11 -1.47 9.90 -33.48
C PRO A 11 -2.53 8.79 -33.38
N ASP A 12 -2.98 8.26 -34.52
CA ASP A 12 -4.01 7.22 -34.57
C ASP A 12 -3.66 6.01 -33.69
N GLU A 13 -2.40 5.57 -33.73
CA GLU A 13 -1.89 4.48 -32.89
C GLU A 13 -2.11 4.73 -31.39
N THR A 14 -1.92 5.96 -30.94
CA THR A 14 -2.12 6.35 -29.53
C THR A 14 -3.60 6.37 -29.19
N ARG A 15 -4.45 6.90 -30.08
CA ARG A 15 -5.90 6.89 -29.91
C ARG A 15 -6.42 5.46 -29.79
N ASP A 16 -5.96 4.56 -30.65
CA ASP A 16 -6.45 3.19 -30.73
C ASP A 16 -6.01 2.37 -29.51
N GLU A 17 -4.77 2.55 -29.04
CA GLU A 17 -4.32 1.93 -27.78
C GLU A 17 -5.11 2.45 -26.57
N LEU A 18 -5.42 3.74 -26.51
CA LEU A 18 -6.28 4.30 -25.46
C LEU A 18 -7.71 3.74 -25.53
N ALA A 19 -8.27 3.58 -26.74
CA ALA A 19 -9.58 2.97 -26.94
C ALA A 19 -9.58 1.50 -26.49
N ALA A 20 -8.53 0.74 -26.81
CA ALA A 20 -8.37 -0.64 -26.36
C ALA A 20 -8.25 -0.74 -24.83
N ARG A 21 -7.58 0.21 -24.18
CA ARG A 21 -7.53 0.28 -22.70
C ARG A 21 -8.88 0.64 -22.11
N ALA A 22 -9.59 1.59 -22.69
CA ALA A 22 -10.93 1.98 -22.27
C ALA A 22 -11.91 0.80 -22.36
N ALA A 23 -11.89 0.06 -23.48
CA ALA A 23 -12.69 -1.14 -23.67
C ALA A 23 -12.38 -2.22 -22.62
N ARG A 24 -11.09 -2.46 -22.30
CA ARG A 24 -10.68 -3.37 -21.22
C ARG A 24 -11.16 -2.93 -19.84
N ALA A 25 -11.28 -1.62 -19.62
CA ALA A 25 -11.79 -1.04 -18.37
C ALA A 25 -13.34 -0.96 -18.34
N GLY A 26 -14.04 -1.33 -19.42
CA GLY A 26 -15.49 -1.20 -19.52
C GLY A 26 -15.98 0.26 -19.57
N GLN A 27 -15.15 1.17 -20.07
CA GLN A 27 -15.40 2.61 -20.13
C GLN A 27 -15.42 3.09 -21.57
N SER A 28 -16.14 4.20 -21.84
CA SER A 28 -15.95 4.92 -23.10
C SER A 28 -14.56 5.56 -23.14
N LEU A 29 -14.01 5.81 -24.34
CA LEU A 29 -12.71 6.46 -24.52
C LEU A 29 -12.65 7.81 -23.78
N GLN A 30 -13.73 8.60 -23.87
CA GLN A 30 -13.79 9.92 -23.24
C GLN A 30 -13.77 9.82 -21.69
N GLU A 31 -14.49 8.86 -21.11
CA GLU A 31 -14.48 8.63 -19.66
C GLU A 31 -13.11 8.16 -19.18
N TYR A 32 -12.50 7.23 -19.90
CA TYR A 32 -11.17 6.71 -19.59
C TYR A 32 -10.12 7.83 -19.60
N VAL A 33 -10.07 8.62 -20.69
CA VAL A 33 -9.12 9.74 -20.80
C VAL A 33 -9.38 10.78 -19.72
N ARG A 34 -10.65 11.11 -19.43
CA ARG A 34 -10.99 12.02 -18.32
C ARG A 34 -10.46 11.50 -16.97
N ALA A 35 -10.64 10.22 -16.67
CA ALA A 35 -10.14 9.62 -15.43
C ALA A 35 -8.62 9.73 -15.35
N GLN A 36 -7.92 9.45 -16.45
CA GLN A 36 -6.46 9.55 -16.52
C GLN A 36 -5.96 10.99 -16.33
N LEU A 37 -6.63 11.99 -16.90
CA LEU A 37 -6.30 13.40 -16.70
C LEU A 37 -6.54 13.86 -15.25
N ILE A 38 -7.60 13.37 -14.61
CA ILE A 38 -7.87 13.63 -13.19
C ILE A 38 -6.75 13.03 -12.32
N GLU A 39 -6.35 11.79 -12.59
CA GLU A 39 -5.26 11.15 -11.85
C GLU A 39 -3.92 11.85 -12.09
N LEU A 40 -3.68 12.36 -13.30
CA LEU A 40 -2.50 13.17 -13.59
C LEU A 40 -2.52 14.48 -12.80
N ALA A 41 -3.65 15.19 -12.76
CA ALA A 41 -3.80 16.44 -12.01
C ALA A 41 -3.74 16.24 -10.49
N ARG A 42 -4.18 15.08 -9.99
CA ARG A 42 -4.07 14.70 -8.57
C ARG A 42 -2.62 14.53 -8.12
N ARG A 43 -1.70 14.25 -9.04
CA ARG A 43 -0.28 14.09 -8.75
C ARG A 43 0.43 15.42 -8.97
N PRO A 44 0.61 16.25 -7.92
CA PRO A 44 1.34 17.49 -8.05
C PRO A 44 2.75 17.22 -8.58
N SER A 45 3.29 18.15 -9.37
CA SER A 45 4.69 18.07 -9.75
C SER A 45 5.57 18.05 -8.48
N ARG A 46 6.77 17.49 -8.57
CA ARG A 46 7.70 17.49 -7.42
C ARG A 46 7.96 18.91 -6.92
N ILE A 47 8.02 19.88 -7.83
CA ILE A 47 8.26 21.29 -7.53
C ILE A 47 7.06 21.85 -6.76
N ASP A 48 5.84 21.73 -7.31
CA ASP A 48 4.62 22.22 -6.63
C ASP A 48 4.39 21.53 -5.27
N PHE A 49 4.83 20.28 -5.15
CA PHE A 49 4.80 19.57 -3.88
C PHE A 49 5.76 20.19 -2.86
N TRP A 50 7.01 20.45 -3.23
CA TRP A 50 7.99 21.07 -2.34
C TRP A 50 7.59 22.49 -1.96
N ASP A 51 7.04 23.28 -2.89
CA ASP A 51 6.53 24.62 -2.59
C ASP A 51 5.43 24.58 -1.53
N ARG A 52 4.49 23.62 -1.64
CA ARG A 52 3.44 23.43 -0.62
C ARG A 52 4.00 22.93 0.71
N VAL A 53 5.01 22.07 0.70
CA VAL A 53 5.68 21.61 1.92
C VAL A 53 6.37 22.78 2.61
N GLU A 54 7.14 23.58 1.87
CA GLU A 54 7.83 24.74 2.42
C GLU A 54 6.84 25.75 2.99
N HIS A 55 5.79 26.09 2.26
CA HIS A 55 4.74 26.98 2.74
C HIS A 55 4.11 26.46 4.04
N ARG A 56 3.80 25.16 4.10
CA ARG A 56 3.21 24.54 5.30
C ARG A 56 4.17 24.53 6.48
N VAL A 57 5.45 24.21 6.25
CA VAL A 57 6.47 24.23 7.31
C VAL A 57 6.62 25.65 7.84
N ARG A 58 6.68 26.66 6.96
CA ARG A 58 6.78 28.07 7.36
C ARG A 58 5.54 28.57 8.08
N SER A 59 4.35 28.09 7.74
CA SER A 59 3.11 28.45 8.43
C SER A 59 2.88 27.68 9.74
N THR A 60 3.62 26.59 9.97
CA THR A 60 3.51 25.80 11.20
C THR A 60 4.55 26.31 12.20
N GLU A 61 4.10 26.90 13.31
CA GLU A 61 4.98 27.49 14.32
C GLU A 61 5.85 26.47 15.09
N SER A 62 5.61 25.17 14.91
CA SER A 62 6.45 24.12 15.49
C SER A 62 7.67 23.86 14.60
N SER A 63 8.86 24.23 15.08
CA SER A 63 10.15 23.85 14.50
C SER A 63 10.83 22.84 15.40
N LEU A 64 11.17 21.66 14.87
CA LEU A 64 11.95 20.63 15.57
C LEU A 64 13.37 20.60 15.01
N ALA A 65 14.35 20.43 15.89
CA ALA A 65 15.72 20.21 15.43
C ALA A 65 15.83 18.89 14.66
N ALA A 66 16.72 18.82 13.66
CA ALA A 66 16.92 17.59 12.88
C ALA A 66 17.21 16.37 13.76
N GLN A 67 17.97 16.58 14.85
CA GLN A 67 18.30 15.52 15.81
C GLN A 67 17.06 15.01 16.55
N GLU A 68 16.18 15.91 16.98
CA GLU A 68 14.94 15.58 17.68
C GLU A 68 13.98 14.79 16.79
N ILE A 69 13.90 15.12 15.49
CA ILE A 69 13.13 14.34 14.51
C ILE A 69 13.67 12.91 14.37
N LEU A 70 15.00 12.74 14.36
CA LEU A 70 15.64 11.43 14.27
C LEU A 70 15.40 10.60 15.53
N ASP A 71 15.47 11.23 16.70
CA ASP A 71 15.27 10.58 17.99
C ASP A 71 13.81 10.12 18.13
N LEU A 72 12.84 10.98 17.84
CA LEU A 72 11.40 10.61 17.80
C LEU A 72 11.12 9.45 16.82
N ARG A 73 11.79 9.46 15.65
CA ARG A 73 11.65 8.38 14.66
C ARG A 73 12.27 7.07 15.13
N LYS A 74 13.41 7.14 15.84
CA LYS A 74 14.09 5.99 16.43
C LYS A 74 13.25 5.40 17.57
N GLU A 75 12.64 6.24 18.40
CA GLU A 75 11.70 5.86 19.44
C GLU A 75 10.47 5.14 18.87
N ASP A 76 9.84 5.67 17.81
CA ASP A 76 8.70 5.01 17.15
C ASP A 76 9.08 3.62 16.58
N ARG A 77 10.25 3.48 15.95
CA ARG A 77 10.72 2.17 15.48
C ARG A 77 11.07 1.23 16.63
N GLY A 78 11.67 1.76 17.69
CA GLY A 78 12.03 1.03 18.91
C GLY A 78 10.80 0.50 19.63
N ASP A 79 9.76 1.32 19.78
CA ASP A 79 8.49 0.94 20.41
C ASP A 79 7.75 -0.11 19.57
N ARG A 80 7.75 0.03 18.23
CA ARG A 80 7.22 -1.03 17.34
C ARG A 80 7.96 -2.35 17.49
N GLY A 81 9.29 -2.32 17.58
CA GLY A 81 10.11 -3.51 17.84
C GLY A 81 9.84 -4.13 19.21
N ARG A 82 9.69 -3.29 20.24
CA ARG A 82 9.39 -3.70 21.61
C ARG A 82 8.00 -4.33 21.73
N ARG A 83 6.97 -3.71 21.15
CA ARG A 83 5.62 -4.30 21.06
C ARG A 83 5.58 -5.62 20.30
N TYR A 84 6.38 -5.76 19.24
CA TYR A 84 6.51 -7.03 18.52
C TYR A 84 7.14 -8.12 19.41
N LEU A 85 8.19 -7.79 20.14
CA LEU A 85 8.85 -8.71 21.07
C LEU A 85 7.96 -9.07 22.26
N ASP A 86 7.27 -8.09 22.86
CA ASP A 86 6.34 -8.32 23.98
C ASP A 86 5.18 -9.23 23.55
N ARG A 87 4.61 -9.02 22.35
CA ARG A 87 3.58 -9.92 21.78
C ARG A 87 4.11 -11.34 21.53
N ARG A 88 5.39 -11.45 21.13
CA ARG A 88 6.06 -12.74 20.89
C ARG A 88 6.36 -13.48 22.19
N LEU A 89 6.76 -12.76 23.24
CA LEU A 89 7.07 -13.31 24.56
C LEU A 89 5.81 -13.62 25.37
N ALA A 90 4.72 -12.86 25.19
CA ALA A 90 3.42 -13.08 25.81
C ALA A 90 2.65 -14.32 25.28
N GLY A 91 3.27 -15.18 24.46
CA GLY A 91 2.74 -16.51 24.15
C GLY A 91 1.45 -16.56 23.32
N ALA A 92 1.03 -15.48 22.67
CA ALA A 92 -0.17 -15.47 21.84
C ALA A 92 0.08 -16.13 20.47
N SER A 93 -0.09 -17.46 20.42
CA SER A 93 -0.12 -18.33 19.24
C SER A 93 1.15 -18.35 18.38
N GLY A 94 1.73 -19.55 18.20
CA GLY A 94 2.76 -19.79 17.17
C GLY A 94 2.28 -19.44 15.75
N PRO A 95 3.14 -19.54 14.73
CA PRO A 95 2.77 -19.21 13.36
C PRO A 95 1.48 -19.95 12.99
N ARG A 96 0.42 -19.20 12.66
CA ARG A 96 -0.79 -19.76 12.06
C ARG A 96 -0.44 -20.17 10.63
N CYS A 97 -0.75 -21.40 10.27
CA CYS A 97 -0.61 -21.86 8.89
C CYS A 97 -1.46 -20.94 8.01
N TRP A 98 -0.85 -20.27 7.04
CA TRP A 98 -1.58 -19.56 6.00
C TRP A 98 -1.98 -20.61 4.97
N SER A 99 -3.28 -20.91 4.85
CA SER A 99 -3.80 -21.74 3.77
C SER A 99 -4.16 -20.82 2.60
N PRO A 100 -3.72 -21.09 1.35
CA PRO A 100 -4.04 -20.25 0.20
C PRO A 100 -5.53 -20.24 -0.19
N ASP A 101 -6.33 -21.21 0.28
CA ASP A 101 -7.67 -21.50 -0.27
C ASP A 101 -8.86 -21.09 0.63
N SER A 102 -8.67 -20.31 1.69
CA SER A 102 -9.78 -19.96 2.60
C SER A 102 -10.33 -18.56 2.39
N LEU A 103 -11.40 -18.45 1.59
CA LEU A 103 -12.24 -17.24 1.49
C LEU A 103 -13.28 -17.12 2.62
N THR A 104 -13.24 -17.96 3.65
CA THR A 104 -14.15 -17.84 4.80
C THR A 104 -13.48 -18.16 6.12
N GLU A 105 -13.49 -17.15 6.98
CA GLU A 105 -12.96 -17.12 8.33
C GLU A 105 -13.83 -17.98 9.26
N ARG A 106 -13.41 -19.22 9.55
CA ARG A 106 -13.90 -19.95 10.73
C ARG A 106 -12.74 -20.61 11.46
N ARG A 107 -12.68 -20.33 12.76
CA ARG A 107 -11.67 -20.76 13.74
C ARG A 107 -11.36 -22.26 13.59
N GLY A 108 -10.15 -22.60 13.15
CA GLY A 108 -9.63 -23.97 13.17
C GLY A 108 -9.14 -24.38 14.58
N PRO A 109 -9.10 -25.69 14.89
CA PRO A 109 -8.70 -26.18 16.21
C PRO A 109 -7.18 -25.97 16.46
N PRO A 110 -6.73 -25.93 17.73
CA PRO A 110 -5.33 -25.74 18.05
C PRO A 110 -4.48 -26.96 17.66
N CYS A 111 -3.39 -26.73 16.92
CA CYS A 111 -2.42 -27.77 16.59
C CYS A 111 -1.70 -28.24 17.87
N ARG A 112 -1.75 -29.55 18.18
CA ARG A 112 -0.87 -30.16 19.18
C ARG A 112 0.57 -30.13 18.66
N ARG A 113 1.46 -29.43 19.37
CA ARG A 113 2.92 -29.56 19.18
C ARG A 113 3.32 -31.00 19.48
N LEU A 114 3.65 -31.78 18.46
CA LEU A 114 4.59 -32.89 18.62
C LEU A 114 5.99 -32.27 18.54
N SER A 115 6.73 -32.33 19.64
CA SER A 115 8.14 -31.94 19.68
C SER A 115 8.92 -32.75 18.65
N ALA A 116 9.67 -32.06 17.79
CA ALA A 116 10.81 -32.65 17.11
C ALA A 116 11.94 -31.62 17.03
N MET A 117 13.06 -32.01 17.62
CA MET A 117 14.38 -31.40 17.51
C MET A 117 14.80 -31.27 16.03
N ALA A 118 15.55 -30.20 15.75
CA ALA A 118 16.47 -30.01 14.63
C ALA A 118 15.98 -30.32 13.20
N GLY A 119 15.79 -29.27 12.41
CA GLY A 119 15.65 -29.34 10.95
C GLY A 119 14.29 -28.84 10.47
N ARG A 120 14.29 -27.75 9.69
CA ARG A 120 13.08 -27.08 9.18
C ARG A 120 12.14 -28.07 8.46
N PRO A 121 10.89 -28.29 8.91
CA PRO A 121 9.92 -29.00 8.09
C PRO A 121 9.13 -28.01 7.23
N ARG A 122 9.21 -28.20 5.91
CA ARG A 122 8.25 -27.66 4.94
C ARG A 122 6.86 -28.13 5.36
N GLN A 123 5.90 -27.22 5.37
CA GLN A 123 4.53 -27.45 5.79
C GLN A 123 3.82 -28.34 4.76
N GLU A 124 3.76 -29.65 5.01
CA GLU A 124 2.79 -30.53 4.34
C GLU A 124 1.68 -30.86 5.33
N CYS A 125 0.56 -30.17 5.18
CA CYS A 125 -0.69 -30.52 5.83
C CYS A 125 -1.30 -31.73 5.10
N VAL A 126 -1.35 -32.88 5.79
CA VAL A 126 -2.05 -34.09 5.32
C VAL A 126 -3.55 -33.80 5.27
N LYS A 127 -4.15 -33.87 4.07
CA LYS A 127 -5.60 -33.93 3.87
C LYS A 127 -6.12 -35.29 4.37
N ARG A 128 -7.16 -35.28 5.19
CA ARG A 128 -7.97 -36.48 5.47
C ARG A 128 -9.09 -36.58 4.44
#